data_AF-A0A959AHM3-F1
#
_entry.id   AF-A0A959AHM3-F1
#
_cell.length_a   1.000
_cell.length_b   1.000
_cell.length_c   1.000
_cell.angle_alpha   90.00
_cell.angle_beta   90.00
_cell.angle_gamma   90.00
#
_symmetry.space_group_name_H-M   'P 1'
#
loop_
_entity.id
_entity.type
_entity.pdbx_description
1 polymer ?
#
loop_
_entity_poly.entity_id
_entity_poly.type
_entity_poly.pdbx_seq_one_letter_code
_entity_poly.pdbx_strand_id
1 'polypeptide(L)'
;MRQLGLLILWFLAPLMLAAQATWEIGIAGGFTAYAGDVNAEKFFDIENRDMGYGLLLRRHFGPVFALRLNYLGGTISGDESHFAEPFWRAERAFQFSSTF
;
A
#
# COMPACT_ATOMS: atom_id res chain seq x y z
N MET A 1 19.23 12.90 40.91
CA MET A 1 18.17 12.47 39.95
C MET A 1 17.61 13.64 39.12
N ARG A 2 17.30 14.82 39.70
CA ARG A 2 16.78 15.99 38.97
C ARG A 2 17.67 16.49 37.81
N GLN A 3 18.98 16.44 37.98
CA GLN A 3 19.99 16.86 36.99
C GLN A 3 20.03 15.92 35.77
N LEU A 4 19.77 14.62 35.98
CA LEU A 4 19.78 13.60 34.92
C LEU A 4 18.57 13.72 33.99
N GLY A 5 17.38 14.01 34.55
CA GLY A 5 16.19 14.28 33.75
C GLY A 5 16.35 15.50 32.85
N LEU A 6 17.00 16.55 33.34
CA LEU A 6 17.28 17.77 32.57
C LEU A 6 18.29 17.52 31.44
N LEU A 7 19.30 16.69 31.67
CA LEU A 7 20.27 16.29 30.65
C LEU A 7 19.62 15.46 29.54
N ILE A 8 18.72 14.54 29.89
CA ILE A 8 17.94 13.76 28.91
C ILE A 8 17.05 14.70 28.08
N LEU A 9 16.40 15.67 28.72
CA LEU A 9 15.57 16.66 28.03
C LEU A 9 16.38 17.52 27.03
N TRP A 10 17.60 17.89 27.43
CA TRP A 10 18.53 18.66 26.59
C TRP A 10 19.07 17.86 25.40
N PHE A 11 19.37 16.58 25.58
CA PHE A 11 19.78 15.70 24.48
C PHE A 11 18.65 15.45 23.47
N LEU A 12 17.38 15.56 23.88
CA LEU A 12 16.21 15.41 23.01
C LEU A 12 15.79 16.72 22.31
N ALA A 13 16.25 17.88 22.76
CA ALA A 13 15.89 19.18 22.18
C ALA A 13 16.28 19.36 20.69
N PRO A 14 17.43 18.84 20.18
CA PRO A 14 17.76 18.89 18.75
C PRO A 14 16.78 18.14 17.85
N LEU A 15 16.11 17.10 18.38
CA LEU A 15 15.05 16.39 17.64
C LEU A 15 13.83 17.28 17.39
N MET A 16 13.64 18.33 18.19
CA MET A 16 12.53 19.29 18.02
C MET A 16 12.88 20.43 17.05
N LEU A 17 14.16 20.75 16.85
CA LEU A 17 14.62 21.81 15.94
C LEU A 17 14.69 21.37 14.46
N ALA A 18 14.76 20.06 14.19
CA ALA A 18 14.65 19.50 12.83
C ALA A 18 13.21 19.44 12.30
N ALA A 19 12.24 19.93 13.07
CA ALA A 19 10.81 19.86 12.77
C ALA A 19 10.39 20.93 11.75
N GLN A 20 10.88 20.86 10.51
CA GLN A 20 10.10 21.36 9.38
C GLN A 20 9.02 20.33 9.09
N ALA A 21 8.03 20.39 9.97
CA ALA A 21 6.88 19.54 10.09
C ALA A 21 5.93 19.70 8.88
N THR A 22 6.36 19.27 7.70
CA THR A 22 5.58 19.43 6.47
C THR A 22 4.55 18.33 6.34
N TRP A 23 3.36 18.75 5.96
CA TRP A 23 2.32 17.86 5.48
C TRP A 23 2.41 17.78 3.96
N GLU A 24 2.34 16.57 3.41
CA GLU A 24 2.21 16.32 1.99
C GLU A 24 0.89 15.59 1.74
N ILE A 25 0.19 16.02 0.70
CA ILE A 25 -0.99 15.32 0.18
C ILE A 25 -0.66 14.88 -1.23
N GLY A 26 -1.09 13.68 -1.61
CA GLY A 26 -0.91 13.19 -2.96
C GLY A 26 -2.04 12.25 -3.37
N ILE A 27 -2.08 11.99 -4.67
CA ILE A 27 -2.97 11.03 -5.30
C ILE A 27 -2.12 9.96 -5.99
N ALA A 28 -2.66 8.77 -6.13
CA ALA A 28 -2.06 7.66 -6.85
C ALA A 28 -3.10 7.05 -7.79
N GLY A 29 -2.62 6.52 -8.92
CA GLY A 29 -3.40 5.74 -9.86
C GLY A 29 -2.54 4.62 -10.40
N GLY A 30 -3.16 3.48 -10.70
CA GLY A 30 -2.44 2.32 -11.20
C GLY A 30 -3.35 1.11 -11.37
N PHE A 31 -2.74 -0.07 -11.30
CA PHE A 31 -3.44 -1.34 -11.46
C PHE A 31 -3.48 -2.11 -10.14
N THR A 32 -4.57 -2.82 -9.94
CA THR A 32 -4.81 -3.78 -8.86
C THR A 32 -4.91 -5.17 -9.47
N ALA A 33 -4.44 -6.18 -8.75
CA ALA A 33 -4.49 -7.56 -9.18
C ALA A 33 -4.73 -8.45 -7.98
N TYR A 34 -5.56 -9.47 -8.15
CA TYR A 34 -5.69 -10.53 -7.16
C TYR A 34 -4.51 -11.49 -7.27
N ALA A 35 -3.90 -11.86 -6.14
CA ALA A 35 -2.91 -12.92 -6.07
C ALA A 35 -3.38 -13.95 -5.04
N GLY A 36 -3.78 -15.13 -5.51
CA GLY A 36 -4.40 -16.14 -4.65
C GLY A 36 -4.83 -17.40 -5.38
N ASP A 37 -5.83 -18.09 -4.87
CA ASP A 37 -6.32 -19.38 -5.36
C ASP A 37 -6.85 -19.36 -6.81
N VAL A 38 -7.64 -18.34 -7.17
CA VAL A 38 -8.23 -18.15 -8.50
C VAL A 38 -7.21 -17.61 -9.52
N ASN A 39 -6.17 -16.89 -9.07
CA ASN A 39 -5.12 -16.35 -9.94
C ASN A 39 -3.77 -17.00 -9.61
N ALA A 40 -3.36 -17.98 -10.42
CA ALA A 40 -2.11 -18.69 -10.23
C ALA A 40 -0.90 -17.77 -10.38
N GLU A 41 0.08 -17.93 -9.47
CA GLU A 41 1.29 -17.15 -9.12
C GLU A 41 2.10 -16.43 -10.23
N LYS A 42 1.44 -15.81 -11.20
CA LYS A 42 2.02 -14.86 -12.14
C LYS A 42 1.75 -13.49 -11.55
N PHE A 43 2.73 -12.98 -10.80
CA PHE A 43 2.73 -11.64 -10.22
C PHE A 43 2.45 -10.51 -11.25
N PHE A 44 2.54 -10.81 -12.55
CA PHE A 44 2.29 -9.90 -13.66
C PHE A 44 1.28 -10.45 -14.68
N ASP A 45 0.28 -11.21 -14.24
CA ASP A 45 -0.84 -11.53 -15.12
C ASP A 45 -1.56 -10.24 -15.55
N ILE A 46 -1.73 -10.07 -16.87
CA ILE A 46 -2.38 -8.90 -17.48
C ILE A 46 -3.89 -9.11 -17.57
N GLU A 47 -4.34 -10.37 -17.61
CA GLU A 47 -5.73 -10.72 -17.89
C GLU A 47 -6.64 -10.51 -16.68
N ASN A 48 -6.09 -10.59 -15.45
CA ASN A 48 -6.81 -10.37 -14.19
C ASN A 48 -6.34 -9.08 -13.46
N ARG A 49 -6.26 -7.98 -14.22
CA ARG A 49 -5.89 -6.65 -13.69
C ARG A 49 -7.02 -5.66 -13.81
N ASP A 50 -7.22 -4.92 -12.74
CA ASP A 50 -8.21 -3.87 -12.62
C ASP A 50 -7.54 -2.52 -12.36
N MET A 51 -8.33 -1.44 -12.42
CA MET A 51 -7.85 -0.11 -12.05
C MET A 51 -7.98 0.13 -10.55
N GLY A 52 -6.97 0.79 -10.00
CA GLY A 52 -6.96 1.28 -8.62
C GLY A 52 -6.54 2.74 -8.54
N TYR A 53 -6.97 3.40 -7.48
CA TYR A 53 -6.60 4.76 -7.14
C TYR A 53 -6.30 4.86 -5.64
N GLY A 54 -5.58 5.91 -5.24
CA GLY A 54 -5.26 6.12 -3.84
C GLY A 54 -5.08 7.58 -3.48
N LEU A 55 -5.26 7.87 -2.21
CA LEU A 55 -4.93 9.12 -1.58
C LEU A 55 -3.83 8.87 -0.55
N LEU A 56 -2.88 9.79 -0.45
CA LEU A 56 -1.85 9.74 0.57
C LEU A 56 -1.80 11.05 1.35
N LEU A 57 -1.66 10.93 2.66
CA LEU A 57 -1.35 12.02 3.57
C LEU A 57 -0.08 11.66 4.32
N ARG A 58 0.95 12.49 4.23
CA ARG A 58 2.25 12.26 4.88
C ARG A 58 2.59 13.40 5.81
N ARG A 59 3.14 13.08 6.97
CA ARG A 59 3.70 14.02 7.94
C ARG A 59 5.17 13.70 8.16
N HIS A 60 6.05 14.64 7.81
CA HIS A 60 7.49 14.53 8.07
C HIS A 60 7.83 14.98 9.49
N PHE A 61 8.48 14.16 10.30
CA PHE A 61 8.98 14.56 11.63
C PHE A 61 10.43 15.06 11.58
N GLY A 62 11.08 14.94 10.44
CA GLY A 62 12.42 15.43 10.14
C GLY A 62 12.80 15.05 8.71
N PRO A 63 14.05 15.27 8.29
CA PRO A 63 14.49 15.02 6.92
C PRO A 63 14.52 13.53 6.52
N VAL A 64 14.54 12.62 7.50
CA VAL A 64 14.73 11.17 7.26
C VAL A 64 13.58 10.30 7.78
N PHE A 65 12.62 10.87 8.51
CA PHE A 65 11.53 10.11 9.13
C PHE A 65 10.18 10.80 8.93
N ALA A 66 9.20 10.02 8.46
CA ALA A 66 7.85 10.48 8.18
C ALA A 66 6.83 9.36 8.41
N LEU A 67 5.61 9.74 8.82
CA LEU A 67 4.46 8.84 8.86
C LEU A 67 3.56 9.12 7.65
N ARG A 68 3.08 8.07 6.99
CA ARG A 68 2.17 8.17 5.84
C ARG A 68 0.91 7.37 6.09
N LEU A 69 -0.23 8.03 6.00
CA LEU A 69 -1.54 7.40 5.86
C LEU A 69 -1.83 7.23 4.36
N ASN A 70 -2.26 6.03 3.97
CA ASN A 70 -2.70 5.76 2.61
C ASN A 70 -4.13 5.26 2.66
N TYR A 71 -4.96 5.79 1.77
CA TYR A 71 -6.27 5.24 1.42
C TYR A 71 -6.15 4.69 0.00
N LEU A 72 -6.53 3.43 -0.19
CA LEU A 72 -6.50 2.78 -1.50
C LEU A 72 -7.93 2.34 -1.80
N GLY A 73 -8.40 2.64 -3.00
CA GLY A 73 -9.67 2.16 -3.50
C GLY A 73 -9.51 1.60 -4.91
N GLY A 74 -10.33 0.62 -5.26
CA GLY A 74 -10.25 -0.03 -6.56
C GLY A 74 -11.03 -1.31 -6.61
N THR A 75 -10.93 -1.99 -7.74
CA THR A 75 -11.52 -3.31 -7.95
C THR A 75 -10.42 -4.35 -7.95
N ILE A 76 -10.70 -5.54 -7.45
CA ILE A 76 -9.94 -6.74 -7.74
C ILE A 76 -10.88 -7.78 -8.33
N SER A 77 -10.40 -8.51 -9.30
CA SER A 77 -11.08 -9.62 -9.92
C SER A 77 -10.12 -10.78 -10.13
N GLY A 78 -10.70 -11.95 -10.31
CA GLY A 78 -10.00 -13.12 -10.79
C GLY A 78 -10.95 -13.96 -11.62
N ASP A 79 -10.45 -14.45 -12.75
CA ASP A 79 -11.14 -15.32 -13.67
C ASP A 79 -10.21 -16.48 -14.06
N GLU A 80 -10.62 -17.70 -13.72
CA GLU A 80 -9.87 -18.91 -14.05
C GLU A 80 -9.91 -19.31 -15.52
N SER A 81 -10.90 -18.83 -16.27
CA SER A 81 -11.06 -19.15 -17.69
C SER A 81 -9.91 -18.62 -18.55
N HIS A 82 -9.20 -17.61 -18.05
CA HIS A 82 -7.99 -17.05 -18.61
C HIS A 82 -6.78 -17.99 -18.54
N PHE A 83 -6.80 -19.01 -17.66
CA PHE A 83 -5.70 -19.98 -17.54
C PHE A 83 -6.00 -21.27 -18.30
N ALA A 84 -5.30 -21.48 -19.41
CA ALA A 84 -5.36 -22.73 -20.16
C ALA A 84 -4.77 -23.93 -19.40
N GLU A 85 -3.88 -23.69 -18.43
CA GLU A 85 -3.23 -24.74 -17.65
C GLU A 85 -3.35 -24.48 -16.13
N PRO A 86 -3.71 -25.51 -15.34
CA PRO A 86 -4.17 -26.83 -15.79
C PRO A 86 -5.56 -26.76 -16.45
N PHE A 87 -5.83 -27.63 -17.42
CA PHE A 87 -7.05 -27.59 -18.26
C PHE A 87 -8.37 -27.48 -17.47
N TRP A 88 -8.42 -28.05 -16.26
CA TRP A 88 -9.62 -28.03 -15.42
C TRP A 88 -9.97 -26.63 -14.91
N ARG A 89 -9.05 -25.65 -14.93
CA ARG A 89 -9.35 -24.26 -14.56
C ARG A 89 -10.29 -23.60 -15.55
N ALA A 90 -10.03 -23.78 -16.85
CA ALA A 90 -10.91 -23.29 -17.90
C ALA A 90 -12.29 -23.96 -17.88
N GLU A 91 -12.37 -25.23 -17.47
CA GLU A 91 -13.64 -25.95 -17.33
C GLU A 91 -14.43 -25.53 -16.09
N ARG A 92 -13.73 -25.27 -14.98
CA ARG A 92 -14.33 -24.82 -13.72
C ARG A 92 -14.76 -23.36 -13.76
N ALA A 93 -13.97 -22.51 -14.42
CA ALA A 93 -14.22 -21.09 -14.69
C ALA A 93 -14.71 -20.31 -13.45
N PHE A 94 -14.01 -20.45 -12.32
CA PHE A 94 -14.32 -19.63 -11.14
C PHE A 94 -13.97 -18.17 -11.42
N GLN A 95 -14.92 -17.31 -11.08
CA GLN A 95 -14.82 -15.87 -11.29
C GLN A 95 -15.31 -15.10 -10.06
N PHE A 96 -14.67 -13.98 -9.77
CA PHE A 96 -15.16 -13.04 -8.76
C PHE A 96 -14.73 -11.60 -9.09
N SER A 97 -15.43 -10.65 -8.47
CA SER A 97 -15.06 -9.24 -8.48
C SER A 97 -15.44 -8.61 -7.15
N SER A 98 -14.55 -7.79 -6.60
CA SER A 98 -14.75 -7.09 -5.34
C SER A 98 -14.17 -5.69 -5.40
N THR A 99 -14.89 -4.73 -4.84
CA THR A 99 -14.47 -3.33 -4.74
C THR A 99 -14.18 -2.99 -3.28
N PHE A 100 -13.07 -2.29 -3.05
CA PHE A 100 -12.63 -1.82 -1.74
C PHE A 100 -12.22 -0.34 -1.80
#